data_AF-A0A067S4S3-F1
#
_entry.id   AF-A0A067S4S3-F1
#
_cell.length_a   1.000
_cell.length_b   1.000
_cell.length_c   1.000
_cell.angle_alpha   90.00
_cell.angle_beta   90.00
_cell.angle_gamma   90.00
#
_symmetry.space_group_name_H-M   'P 1'
#
loop_
_entity.id
_entity.type
_entity.pdbx_description
1 polymer ?
#
loop_
_entity_poly.entity_id
_entity_poly.type
_entity_poly.pdbx_seq_one_letter_code
_entity_poly.pdbx_strand_id
1 'polypeptide(L)'
;FRIHFHQHPAIPFDDEEGTYLTAEEIYHGAVQDMYQYCFANDLSQTWAYMWNRWYTPKQWSLWARSASDSISRLKTTMVVENLWKHFKRRDLAQYNRPRLDLVTLLVITGVLPRVQLTVDSVLGRRRIGRAKALAPWQTEFKRQWIDMSKSDKERLIQKKLDIRKGNLKGKEREEQLAQI
;
A
#
# COMPACT_ATOMS: atom_id res chain seq x y z
N PHE A 1 -9.85 20.76 -16.49
CA PHE A 1 -9.49 19.32 -16.40
C PHE A 1 -8.59 18.95 -15.22
N ARG A 2 -7.35 19.47 -15.09
CA ARG A 2 -6.47 19.13 -13.94
C ARG A 2 -7.08 19.50 -12.59
N ILE A 3 -7.75 20.65 -12.54
CA ILE A 3 -8.42 21.15 -11.34
C ILE A 3 -9.49 20.15 -10.86
N HIS A 4 -10.34 19.66 -11.77
CA HIS A 4 -11.41 18.70 -11.47
C HIS A 4 -10.91 17.39 -10.86
N PHE A 5 -9.72 16.92 -11.26
CA PHE A 5 -9.12 15.72 -10.69
C PHE A 5 -8.59 15.95 -9.26
N HIS A 6 -8.08 17.15 -8.98
CA HIS A 6 -7.35 17.45 -7.76
C HIS A 6 -8.20 18.03 -6.63
N GLN A 7 -9.40 18.54 -6.93
CA GLN A 7 -10.34 19.02 -5.94
C GLN A 7 -10.76 17.90 -4.97
N HIS A 8 -10.85 18.25 -3.68
CA HIS A 8 -11.28 17.36 -2.61
C HIS A 8 -11.91 18.19 -1.49
N PRO A 9 -12.96 17.69 -0.80
CA PRO A 9 -13.60 18.41 0.31
C PRO A 9 -12.71 18.78 1.51
N ALA A 10 -11.48 18.28 1.54
CA ALA A 10 -10.52 18.51 2.63
C ALA A 10 -9.34 19.39 2.17
N ILE A 11 -9.36 19.85 0.93
CA ILE A 11 -8.40 20.79 0.38
C ILE A 11 -9.15 22.12 0.23
N PRO A 12 -8.73 23.20 0.90
CA PRO A 12 -9.36 24.49 0.74
C PRO A 12 -9.15 25.02 -0.69
N PHE A 13 -10.09 25.83 -1.16
CA PHE A 13 -9.91 26.56 -2.40
C PHE A 13 -8.91 27.73 -2.21
N ASP A 14 -8.29 28.19 -3.30
CA ASP A 14 -7.29 29.27 -3.29
C ASP A 14 -7.94 30.67 -3.11
N ASP A 15 -9.00 30.76 -2.30
CA ASP A 15 -9.66 32.02 -1.93
C ASP A 15 -9.07 32.57 -0.62
N GLU A 16 -9.13 33.89 -0.39
CA GLU A 16 -8.61 34.53 0.83
C GLU A 16 -9.22 33.95 2.12
N GLU A 17 -10.42 33.38 2.04
CA GLU A 17 -11.15 32.78 3.15
C GLU A 17 -10.90 31.26 3.31
N GLY A 18 -10.26 30.61 2.32
CA GLY A 18 -9.96 29.17 2.38
C GLY A 18 -11.20 28.28 2.40
N THR A 19 -12.20 28.57 1.57
CA THR A 19 -13.50 27.88 1.58
C THR A 19 -13.38 26.40 1.23
N TYR A 20 -14.10 25.56 1.97
CA TYR A 20 -14.21 24.11 1.74
C TYR A 20 -15.51 23.82 1.00
N LEU A 21 -15.41 23.14 -0.13
CA LEU A 21 -16.56 22.70 -0.91
C LEU A 21 -16.91 21.25 -0.59
N THR A 22 -18.20 20.94 -0.58
CA THR A 22 -18.67 19.55 -0.47
C THR A 22 -18.36 18.77 -1.75
N ALA A 23 -18.38 17.43 -1.65
CA ALA A 23 -18.13 16.57 -2.81
C ALA A 23 -19.13 16.80 -3.95
N GLU A 24 -20.39 17.10 -3.60
CA GLU A 24 -21.45 17.39 -4.55
C GLU A 24 -21.25 18.75 -5.24
N GLU A 25 -20.91 19.80 -4.48
CA GLU A 25 -20.59 21.12 -5.04
C GLU A 25 -19.40 21.07 -5.99
N ILE A 26 -18.34 20.34 -5.62
CA ILE A 26 -17.18 20.12 -6.50
C ILE A 26 -17.60 19.44 -7.81
N TYR A 27 -18.42 18.39 -7.70
CA TYR A 27 -18.90 17.65 -8.86
C TYR A 27 -19.77 18.52 -9.78
N HIS A 28 -20.77 19.20 -9.22
CA HIS A 28 -21.66 20.08 -9.97
C HIS A 28 -20.89 21.23 -10.62
N GLY A 29 -19.97 21.86 -9.89
CA GLY A 29 -19.10 22.90 -10.43
C GLY A 29 -18.25 22.41 -11.61
N ALA A 30 -17.62 21.24 -11.47
CA ALA A 30 -16.78 20.66 -12.54
C ALA A 30 -17.57 20.23 -13.79
N VAL A 31 -18.79 19.74 -13.61
CA VAL A 31 -19.73 19.42 -14.71
C VAL A 31 -20.16 20.69 -15.42
N GLN A 32 -20.56 21.70 -14.66
CA GLN A 32 -21.05 22.97 -15.19
C GLN A 32 -19.94 23.72 -15.95
N ASP A 33 -18.74 23.80 -15.39
CA ASP A 33 -17.57 24.41 -16.05
C ASP A 33 -17.30 23.77 -17.41
N MET A 34 -17.25 22.43 -17.45
CA MET A 34 -16.99 21.71 -18.70
C MET A 34 -18.14 21.84 -19.71
N TYR A 35 -19.39 21.82 -19.23
CA TYR A 35 -20.55 22.03 -20.08
C TYR A 35 -20.55 23.41 -20.70
N GLN A 36 -20.34 24.46 -19.90
CA GLN A 36 -20.27 25.84 -20.37
C GLN A 36 -19.12 26.05 -21.35
N TYR A 37 -17.95 25.47 -21.07
CA TYR A 37 -16.82 25.51 -21.98
C TYR A 37 -17.15 24.85 -23.33
N CYS A 38 -17.76 23.66 -23.32
CA CYS A 38 -18.13 22.98 -24.56
C CYS A 38 -19.24 23.72 -25.31
N PHE A 39 -20.22 24.28 -24.60
CA PHE A 39 -21.31 25.06 -25.19
C PHE A 39 -20.81 26.34 -25.85
N ALA A 40 -19.93 27.09 -25.19
CA ALA A 40 -19.36 28.33 -25.71
C ALA A 40 -18.50 28.13 -26.98
N ASN A 41 -17.92 26.93 -27.15
CA ASN A 41 -17.08 26.58 -28.29
C ASN A 41 -17.78 25.69 -29.34
N ASP A 42 -19.10 25.49 -29.21
CA ASP A 42 -19.90 24.61 -30.09
C ASP A 42 -19.38 23.15 -30.18
N LEU A 43 -18.81 22.65 -29.08
CA LEU A 43 -18.22 21.32 -28.96
C LEU A 43 -19.22 20.29 -28.40
N SER A 44 -20.43 20.25 -28.95
CA SER A 44 -21.53 19.39 -28.48
C SER A 44 -21.17 17.90 -28.46
N GLN A 45 -20.48 17.41 -29.49
CA GLN A 45 -20.02 16.01 -29.57
C GLN A 45 -18.95 15.68 -28.53
N THR A 46 -18.03 16.61 -28.28
CA THR A 46 -17.00 16.48 -27.24
C THR A 46 -17.65 16.39 -25.87
N TRP A 47 -18.65 17.24 -25.59
CA TRP A 47 -19.43 17.18 -24.36
C TRP A 47 -20.11 15.82 -24.19
N ALA A 48 -20.80 15.32 -25.22
CA ALA A 48 -21.45 14.02 -25.17
C ALA A 48 -20.47 12.89 -24.84
N TYR A 49 -19.26 12.92 -25.41
CA TYR A 49 -18.20 11.97 -25.08
C TYR A 49 -17.72 12.12 -23.63
N MET A 50 -17.41 13.34 -23.19
CA MET A 50 -16.91 13.61 -21.84
C MET A 50 -17.94 13.24 -20.77
N TRP A 51 -19.22 13.52 -21.00
CA TRP A 51 -20.31 13.11 -20.12
C TRP A 51 -20.35 11.60 -19.95
N ASN A 52 -20.39 10.85 -21.06
CA ASN A 52 -20.51 9.40 -21.04
C ASN A 52 -19.28 8.68 -20.45
N ARG A 53 -18.09 9.28 -20.57
CA ARG A 53 -16.83 8.65 -20.13
C ARG A 53 -16.30 9.12 -18.80
N TRP A 54 -16.57 10.36 -18.40
CA TRP A 54 -15.92 10.97 -17.23
C TRP A 54 -16.91 11.58 -16.25
N TYR A 55 -17.90 12.33 -16.73
CA TYR A 55 -18.76 13.15 -15.86
C TYR A 55 -20.06 12.48 -15.43
N THR A 56 -20.40 11.30 -15.94
CA THR A 56 -21.51 10.52 -15.38
C THR A 56 -21.20 10.14 -13.92
N PRO A 57 -22.16 10.15 -12.98
CA PRO A 57 -21.89 9.83 -11.57
C PRO A 57 -21.15 8.50 -11.34
N LYS A 58 -21.47 7.48 -12.15
CA LYS A 58 -20.79 6.17 -12.12
C LYS A 58 -19.32 6.22 -12.54
N GLN A 59 -18.97 7.13 -13.45
CA GLN A 59 -17.61 7.30 -13.95
C GLN A 59 -16.82 8.27 -13.08
N TRP A 60 -17.47 9.33 -12.58
CA TRP A 60 -16.86 10.32 -11.70
C TRP A 60 -16.14 9.70 -10.51
N SER A 61 -16.78 8.74 -9.85
CA SER A 61 -16.20 8.02 -8.70
C SER A 61 -14.94 7.21 -9.02
N LEU A 62 -14.68 6.90 -10.29
CA LEU A 62 -13.51 6.11 -10.69
C LEU A 62 -12.25 6.97 -10.86
N TRP A 63 -12.39 8.26 -11.10
CA TRP A 63 -11.23 9.12 -11.38
C TRP A 63 -11.15 10.37 -10.50
N ALA A 64 -12.26 10.98 -10.09
CA ALA A 64 -12.24 12.20 -9.29
C ALA A 64 -11.85 11.92 -7.83
N ARG A 65 -10.98 12.75 -7.26
CA ARG A 65 -10.59 12.62 -5.85
C ARG A 65 -11.71 13.00 -4.90
N SER A 66 -12.58 13.93 -5.28
CA SER A 66 -13.69 14.41 -4.45
C SER A 66 -14.73 13.33 -4.12
N ALA A 67 -14.77 12.24 -4.89
CA ALA A 67 -15.69 11.13 -4.67
C ALA A 67 -15.24 10.15 -3.57
N SER A 68 -14.01 10.28 -3.06
CA SER A 68 -13.46 9.47 -1.98
C SER A 68 -13.34 10.33 -0.73
N ASP A 69 -13.72 9.80 0.43
CA ASP A 69 -13.52 10.50 1.72
C ASP A 69 -12.03 10.67 2.07
N SER A 70 -11.18 9.81 1.51
CA SER A 70 -9.75 9.76 1.83
C SER A 70 -8.88 10.27 0.69
N ILE A 71 -7.91 11.12 1.03
CA ILE A 71 -6.87 11.58 0.11
C ILE A 71 -5.75 10.54 0.07
N SER A 72 -5.61 9.84 -1.06
CA SER A 72 -4.44 8.98 -1.26
C SER A 72 -3.16 9.82 -1.32
N ARG A 73 -2.25 9.58 -0.36
CA ARG A 73 -0.90 10.16 -0.33
C ARG A 73 -0.02 9.61 -1.47
N LEU A 74 -0.31 8.40 -1.93
CA LEU A 74 0.42 7.74 -3.00
C LEU A 74 -0.30 7.97 -4.34
N LYS A 75 0.47 8.36 -5.37
CA LYS A 75 -0.05 8.38 -6.74
C LYS A 75 -0.27 6.94 -7.19
N THR A 76 -1.46 6.62 -7.66
CA THR A 76 -1.80 5.29 -8.20
C THR A 76 -0.86 4.89 -9.34
N THR A 77 -0.41 5.85 -10.15
CA THR A 77 0.60 5.62 -11.20
C THR A 77 1.89 5.04 -10.65
N MET A 78 2.41 5.54 -9.51
CA MET A 78 3.64 5.01 -8.91
C MET A 78 3.47 3.57 -8.42
N VAL A 79 2.30 3.25 -7.86
CA VAL A 79 2.00 1.88 -7.41
C VAL A 79 1.93 0.93 -8.60
N VAL A 80 1.25 1.34 -9.68
CA VAL A 80 1.13 0.58 -10.92
C VAL A 80 2.50 0.40 -11.60
N GLU A 81 3.30 1.45 -11.69
CA GLU A 81 4.66 1.39 -12.25
C GLU A 81 5.57 0.46 -11.45
N ASN A 82 5.52 0.55 -10.11
CA ASN A 82 6.31 -0.35 -9.26
C ASN A 82 5.84 -1.80 -9.40
N LEU A 83 4.53 -2.04 -9.49
CA LEU A 83 3.98 -3.36 -9.79
C LEU A 83 4.52 -3.89 -11.12
N TRP A 84 4.46 -3.09 -12.18
CA TRP A 84 4.99 -3.46 -13.50
C TRP A 84 6.50 -3.70 -13.47
N LYS A 85 7.26 -2.95 -12.69
CA LYS A 85 8.70 -3.18 -12.50
C LYS A 85 8.98 -4.57 -11.92
N HIS A 86 8.24 -4.97 -10.88
CA HIS A 86 8.37 -6.31 -10.30
C HIS A 86 7.89 -7.41 -11.24
N PHE A 87 6.75 -7.19 -11.88
CA PHE A 87 6.16 -8.14 -12.81
C PHE A 87 7.06 -8.40 -14.02
N LYS A 88 7.64 -7.35 -14.60
CA LYS A 88 8.61 -7.45 -15.70
C LYS A 88 9.85 -8.26 -15.33
N ARG A 89 10.40 -8.05 -14.13
CA ARG A 89 11.63 -8.72 -13.69
C ARG A 89 11.43 -10.16 -13.23
N ARG A 90 10.28 -10.47 -12.64
CA ARG A 90 10.03 -11.79 -12.05
C ARG A 90 9.30 -12.72 -13.00
N ASP A 91 8.21 -12.23 -13.59
CA ASP A 91 7.25 -13.08 -14.30
C ASP A 91 7.42 -12.97 -15.82
N LEU A 92 7.74 -11.79 -16.36
CA LEU A 92 7.96 -11.59 -17.80
C LEU A 92 9.42 -11.72 -18.27
N ALA A 93 10.37 -11.89 -17.36
CA ALA A 93 11.80 -11.90 -17.74
C ALA A 93 12.16 -13.05 -18.70
N GLN A 94 11.38 -14.13 -18.69
CA GLN A 94 11.59 -15.31 -19.55
C GLN A 94 10.96 -15.16 -20.93
N TYR A 95 10.09 -14.16 -21.14
CA TYR A 95 9.32 -14.00 -22.37
C TYR A 95 9.81 -12.79 -23.14
N ASN A 96 10.35 -13.01 -24.35
CA ASN A 96 10.64 -11.93 -25.26
C ASN A 96 9.35 -11.47 -25.95
N ARG A 97 8.97 -10.20 -25.78
CA ARG A 97 7.73 -9.59 -26.33
C ARG A 97 6.48 -10.43 -26.03
N PRO A 98 6.09 -10.57 -24.74
CA PRO A 98 4.93 -11.33 -24.35
C PRO A 98 3.66 -10.74 -24.99
N ARG A 99 2.80 -11.61 -25.53
CA ARG A 99 1.47 -11.21 -26.01
C ARG A 99 0.62 -10.73 -24.83
N LEU A 100 -0.33 -9.85 -25.09
CA LEU A 100 -1.23 -9.29 -24.08
C LEU A 100 -1.99 -10.39 -23.31
N ASP A 101 -2.40 -11.45 -24.01
CA ASP A 101 -3.10 -12.59 -23.41
C ASP A 101 -2.26 -13.35 -22.36
N LEU A 102 -0.97 -13.57 -22.64
CA LEU A 102 -0.04 -14.18 -21.68
C LEU A 102 0.16 -13.27 -20.46
N VAL A 103 0.26 -11.96 -20.69
CA VAL A 103 0.36 -10.96 -19.61
C VAL A 103 -0.88 -11.01 -18.73
N THR A 104 -2.09 -11.04 -19.30
CA THR A 104 -3.34 -11.11 -18.54
C THR A 104 -3.43 -12.40 -17.73
N LEU A 105 -3.06 -13.54 -18.33
CA LEU A 105 -3.03 -14.82 -17.62
C LEU A 105 -2.07 -14.78 -16.43
N LEU A 106 -0.86 -14.23 -16.61
CA LEU A 106 0.14 -14.11 -15.55
C LEU A 106 -0.28 -13.14 -14.44
N VAL A 107 -0.99 -12.07 -14.76
CA VAL A 107 -1.55 -11.16 -13.76
C VAL A 107 -2.61 -11.87 -12.92
N ILE A 108 -3.53 -12.60 -13.56
CA ILE A 108 -4.61 -13.31 -12.88
C ILE A 108 -4.08 -14.45 -12.02
N THR A 109 -3.12 -15.22 -12.53
CA THR A 109 -2.61 -16.43 -11.85
C THR A 109 -1.49 -16.12 -10.86
N GLY A 110 -0.63 -15.15 -11.15
CA GLY A 110 0.59 -14.90 -10.39
C GLY A 110 0.54 -13.68 -9.48
N VAL A 111 -0.09 -12.59 -9.92
CA VAL A 111 -0.12 -11.31 -9.19
C VAL A 111 -1.33 -11.23 -8.29
N LEU A 112 -2.53 -11.47 -8.82
CA LEU A 112 -3.78 -11.30 -8.10
C LEU A 112 -3.86 -12.11 -6.80
N PRO A 113 -3.49 -13.41 -6.76
CA PRO A 113 -3.56 -14.18 -5.52
C PRO A 113 -2.59 -13.66 -4.45
N ARG A 114 -1.40 -13.18 -4.86
CA ARG A 114 -0.43 -12.60 -3.92
C ARG A 114 -0.92 -11.30 -3.32
N VAL A 115 -1.55 -10.45 -4.14
CA VAL A 115 -2.16 -9.20 -3.67
C VAL A 115 -3.31 -9.50 -2.72
N GLN A 116 -4.20 -10.44 -3.07
CA GLN A 116 -5.29 -10.88 -2.20
C GLN A 116 -4.78 -11.38 -0.85
N LEU A 117 -3.76 -12.26 -0.84
CA LEU A 117 -3.16 -12.74 0.41
C LEU A 117 -2.57 -11.62 1.26
N THR A 118 -1.98 -10.60 0.63
CA THR A 118 -1.43 -9.43 1.32
C THR A 118 -2.56 -8.59 1.91
N VAL A 119 -3.61 -8.32 1.13
CA VAL A 119 -4.80 -7.59 1.58
C VAL A 119 -5.48 -8.31 2.73
N ASP A 120 -5.69 -9.63 2.64
CA ASP A 120 -6.28 -10.42 3.71
C ASP A 120 -5.43 -10.42 4.98
N SER A 121 -4.10 -10.38 4.84
CA SER A 121 -3.19 -10.25 5.98
C SER A 121 -3.30 -8.89 6.64
N VAL A 122 -3.40 -7.80 5.85
CA VAL A 122 -3.53 -6.42 6.37
C VAL A 122 -4.89 -6.22 7.03
N LEU A 123 -5.95 -6.73 6.43
CA LEU A 123 -7.32 -6.67 6.95
C LEU A 123 -7.56 -7.64 8.12
N GLY A 124 -6.56 -8.45 8.51
CA GLY A 124 -6.67 -9.42 9.60
C GLY A 124 -7.65 -10.57 9.32
N ARG A 125 -8.08 -10.74 8.06
CA ARG A 125 -8.94 -11.85 7.61
C ARG A 125 -8.17 -13.16 7.53
N ARG A 126 -6.83 -13.07 7.48
CA ARG A 126 -5.94 -14.22 7.43
C ARG A 126 -5.65 -14.75 8.85
N ARG A 127 -5.81 -16.07 9.05
CA ARG A 127 -5.55 -16.79 10.32
C ARG A 127 -6.41 -16.33 11.50
N ILE A 128 -7.73 -16.22 11.27
CA ILE A 128 -8.71 -16.00 12.34
C ILE A 128 -8.51 -17.08 13.42
N GLY A 129 -8.23 -16.67 14.66
CA GLY A 129 -7.95 -17.56 15.79
C GLY A 129 -6.48 -17.83 16.12
N ARG A 130 -5.51 -17.40 15.30
CA ARG A 130 -4.08 -17.40 15.69
C ARG A 130 -3.63 -15.99 16.07
N ALA A 131 -2.67 -15.91 16.99
CA ALA A 131 -2.05 -14.64 17.34
C ALA A 131 -1.46 -13.95 16.10
N LYS A 132 -1.68 -12.63 15.98
CA LYS A 132 -1.11 -11.82 14.91
C LYS A 132 0.42 -11.92 14.97
N ALA A 133 1.05 -11.96 13.80
CA ALA A 133 2.50 -11.89 13.73
C ALA A 133 2.95 -10.55 14.34
N LEU A 134 3.92 -10.61 15.25
CA LEU A 134 4.51 -9.43 15.86
C LEU A 134 5.20 -8.60 14.78
N ALA A 135 5.08 -7.28 14.86
CA ALA A 135 5.91 -6.39 14.05
C ALA A 135 7.41 -6.62 14.39
N PRO A 136 8.34 -6.32 13.47
CA PRO A 136 9.77 -6.53 13.72
C PRO A 136 10.26 -5.88 15.03
N TRP A 137 9.81 -4.65 15.32
CA TRP A 137 10.14 -3.96 16.57
C TRP A 137 9.52 -4.62 17.81
N GLN A 138 8.30 -5.16 17.69
CA GLN A 138 7.65 -5.89 18.77
C GLN A 138 8.34 -7.21 19.06
N THR A 139 8.95 -7.83 18.05
CA THR A 139 9.72 -9.07 18.20
C THR A 139 10.96 -8.82 19.05
N GLU A 140 11.69 -7.74 18.75
CA GLU A 140 12.85 -7.32 19.54
C GLU A 140 12.45 -6.95 20.97
N PHE A 141 11.39 -6.15 21.12
CA PHE A 141 10.86 -5.78 22.43
C PHE A 141 10.45 -7.01 23.24
N LYS A 142 9.71 -7.95 22.65
CA LYS A 142 9.31 -9.20 23.31
C LYS A 142 10.52 -10.02 23.73
N ARG A 143 11.56 -10.08 22.90
CA ARG A 143 12.81 -10.78 23.23
C ARG A 143 13.47 -10.16 24.47
N GLN A 144 13.63 -8.84 24.49
CA GLN A 144 14.21 -8.12 25.62
C GLN A 144 13.34 -8.24 26.87
N TRP A 145 12.02 -8.15 26.73
CA TRP A 145 11.08 -8.30 27.84
C TRP A 145 11.20 -9.68 28.50
N ILE A 146 11.24 -10.74 27.70
CA ILE A 146 11.42 -12.11 28.19
C ILE A 146 12.79 -12.26 28.88
N ASP A 147 13.85 -11.68 28.31
CA ASP A 147 15.17 -11.71 28.93
C ASP A 147 15.21 -10.94 30.26
N MET A 148 14.57 -9.77 30.31
CA MET A 148 14.42 -8.93 31.50
C MET A 148 13.59 -9.59 32.61
N SER A 149 12.62 -10.43 32.24
CA SER A 149 11.78 -11.16 33.20
C SER A 149 12.47 -12.32 33.92
N LYS A 150 13.63 -12.79 33.40
CA LYS A 150 14.41 -13.88 34.01
C LYS A 150 15.24 -13.39 35.19
N SER A 151 15.43 -14.26 36.19
CA SER A 151 16.37 -14.00 37.28
C SER A 151 17.82 -14.05 36.76
N ASP A 152 18.72 -13.28 37.38
CA ASP A 152 20.15 -13.28 37.00
C ASP A 152 20.77 -14.69 37.07
N LYS A 153 20.31 -15.53 38.01
CA LYS A 153 20.72 -16.94 38.10
C LYS A 153 20.37 -17.72 36.83
N GLU A 154 19.18 -17.52 36.30
CA GLU A 154 18.70 -18.20 35.09
C GLU A 154 19.46 -17.72 33.86
N ARG A 155 19.80 -16.42 33.79
CA ARG A 155 20.63 -15.87 32.71
C ARG A 155 22.03 -16.47 32.70
N LEU A 156 22.66 -16.58 33.88
CA LEU A 156 23.99 -17.20 34.00
C LEU A 156 23.96 -18.67 33.60
N ILE A 157 22.94 -19.42 34.02
CA ILE A 157 22.76 -20.82 33.63
C ILE A 157 22.59 -20.92 32.11
N GLN A 158 21.76 -20.07 31.51
CA GLN A 158 21.54 -20.05 30.07
C GLN A 158 22.83 -19.74 29.31
N LYS A 159 23.59 -18.73 29.75
CA LYS A 159 24.88 -18.34 29.14
C LYS A 159 25.90 -19.49 29.21
N LYS A 160 25.95 -20.21 30.34
CA LYS A 160 26.79 -21.41 30.52
C LYS A 160 26.34 -22.55 29.59
N LEU A 161 25.03 -22.75 29.44
CA LEU A 161 24.48 -23.74 28.51
C LEU A 161 24.78 -23.41 27.04
N ASP A 162 24.67 -22.14 26.66
CA ASP A 162 24.91 -21.68 25.29
C ASP A 162 26.40 -21.86 24.90
N ILE A 163 27.33 -21.56 25.81
CA ILE A 163 28.77 -21.83 25.63
C ILE A 163 29.07 -23.31 25.51
N ARG A 164 28.41 -24.15 26.33
CA ARG A 164 28.55 -25.61 26.25
C ARG A 164 27.99 -26.19 24.94
N LYS A 165 26.93 -25.60 24.40
CA LYS A 165 26.31 -26.02 23.12
C LYS A 165 27.04 -25.46 21.89
N GLY A 166 27.82 -24.38 22.04
CA GLY A 166 28.58 -23.77 20.95
C GLY A 166 29.75 -24.64 20.45
N ASN A 167 30.19 -24.42 19.21
CA ASN A 167 31.27 -25.16 18.56
C ASN A 167 32.70 -24.82 19.05
N LEU A 168 32.83 -24.17 20.21
CA LEU A 168 34.11 -23.79 20.80
C LEU A 168 34.94 -25.03 21.18
N LYS A 169 36.24 -25.00 20.90
CA LYS A 169 37.18 -26.07 21.28
C LYS A 169 37.41 -26.07 22.80
N GLY A 170 37.75 -27.24 23.35
CA GLY A 170 37.77 -27.50 24.80
C GLY A 170 38.42 -26.42 25.67
N LYS A 171 39.66 -25.98 25.33
CA LYS A 171 40.37 -24.94 26.11
C LYS A 171 39.70 -23.57 26.05
N GLU A 172 39.34 -23.09 24.87
CA GLU A 172 38.64 -21.81 24.68
C GLU A 172 37.26 -21.79 25.36
N ARG A 173 36.59 -22.94 25.39
CA ARG A 173 35.30 -23.12 26.08
C ARG A 173 35.45 -23.06 27.60
N GLU A 174 36.48 -23.69 28.15
CA GLU A 174 36.79 -23.68 29.59
C GLU A 174 37.17 -22.27 30.08
N GLU A 175 37.98 -21.55 29.31
CA GLU A 175 38.35 -20.16 29.60
C GLU A 175 37.13 -19.22 29.61
N GLN A 176 36.21 -19.38 28.66
CA GLN A 176 34.98 -18.57 28.63
C GLN A 176 33.99 -18.92 29.75
N LEU A 177 33.94 -20.18 30.20
CA LEU A 177 33.13 -20.58 31.34
C LEU A 177 33.67 -20.05 32.68
N ALA A 178 35.00 -19.87 32.78
CA ALA A 178 35.65 -19.32 33.96
C ALA A 178 35.44 -17.79 34.13
N GLN A 179 35.10 -17.09 33.04
CA GLN A 179 34.84 -15.64 33.04
C GLN A 179 33.37 -15.27 33.35
N ILE A 180 32.51 -16.24 33.69
CA ILE A 180 31.05 -16.08 33.92
C ILE A 180 30.62 -16.54 35.31
#